data_AF-D2I5M6-F1
#
_entry.id   AF-D2I5M6-F1
#
_cell.length_a   1.000
_cell.length_b   1.000
_cell.length_c   1.000
_cell.angle_alpha   90.00
_cell.angle_beta   90.00
_cell.angle_gamma   90.00
#
_symmetry.space_group_name_H-M   'P 1'
#
loop_
_entity.id
_entity.type
_entity.pdbx_description
1 polymer ?
#
loop_
_entity_poly.entity_id
_entity_poly.type
_entity_poly.pdbx_seq_one_letter_code
_entity_poly.pdbx_strand_id
1 'polypeptide(L)'
;AGLIFSAYSVTLQPPDSFLEGVARTGRYTFTAAAIGAIFGLTSCLSAQVREKPDDPLNYFIGGCAGGLTLGARTHSYGIGAAACAYMGTMAALLKMGQLEGWKVFAAPKV
;
A
#
# COMPACT_ATOMS: atom_id res chain seq x y z
N ALA A 1 -4.44 6.42 4.91
CA ALA A 1 -4.07 5.26 5.76
C ALA A 1 -3.05 5.61 6.85
N GLY A 2 -1.88 6.18 6.51
CA GLY A 2 -0.81 6.42 7.48
C GLY A 2 -1.18 7.31 8.68
N LEU A 3 -1.97 8.37 8.47
CA LEU A 3 -2.46 9.22 9.57
C LEU A 3 -3.42 8.50 10.52
N ILE A 4 -4.32 7.67 9.98
CA ILE A 4 -5.26 6.87 10.79
C ILE A 4 -4.47 5.90 11.67
N PHE A 5 -3.53 5.17 11.06
CA PHE A 5 -2.65 4.27 11.79
C PHE A 5 -1.83 5.00 12.87
N SER A 6 -1.32 6.19 12.54
CA SER A 6 -0.59 7.03 13.50
C SER A 6 -1.46 7.42 14.68
N ALA A 7 -2.71 7.86 14.43
CA ALA A 7 -3.66 8.21 15.47
C ALA A 7 -3.89 7.03 16.44
N TYR A 8 -4.13 5.83 15.90
CA TYR A 8 -4.25 4.61 16.73
C TYR A 8 -2.96 4.29 17.49
N SER A 9 -1.79 4.43 16.85
CA SER A 9 -0.51 4.13 17.52
C SER A 9 -0.21 5.09 18.68
N VAL A 10 -0.62 6.36 18.57
CA VAL A 10 -0.40 7.38 19.60
C VAL A 10 -1.44 7.24 20.72
N THR A 11 -2.68 6.84 20.41
CA THR A 11 -3.71 6.65 21.44
C THR A 11 -3.53 5.37 22.24
N LEU A 12 -3.19 4.25 21.58
CA LEU A 12 -3.01 2.96 22.25
C LEU A 12 -1.64 2.83 22.92
N GLN A 13 -0.61 3.51 22.39
CA GLN A 13 0.74 3.45 22.91
C GLN A 13 1.34 4.86 23.00
N PRO A 14 0.94 5.63 24.03
CA PRO A 14 1.31 7.03 24.15
C PRO A 14 2.85 7.19 24.20
N PRO A 15 3.38 8.16 23.45
CA PRO A 15 4.80 8.49 23.49
C PRO A 15 5.15 9.28 24.77
N ASP A 16 6.40 9.19 25.22
CA ASP A 16 6.87 9.89 26.41
C ASP A 16 6.90 11.43 26.23
N SER A 17 6.91 11.90 24.98
CA SER A 17 6.92 13.32 24.64
C SER A 17 6.09 13.65 23.41
N PHE A 18 5.63 14.91 23.33
CA PHE A 18 4.91 15.42 22.17
C PHE A 18 5.74 15.34 20.88
N LEU A 19 7.03 15.69 20.96
CA LEU A 19 7.94 15.64 19.80
C LEU A 19 8.10 14.21 19.27
N GLU A 20 8.18 13.22 20.16
CA GLU A 20 8.23 11.83 19.74
C GLU A 20 6.92 11.36 19.11
N GLY A 21 5.78 11.83 19.61
CA GLY A 21 4.47 11.59 18.99
C GLY A 21 4.36 12.15 17.57
N VAL A 22 4.83 13.38 17.37
CA VAL A 22 4.87 14.01 16.04
C VAL A 22 5.84 13.27 15.11
N ALA A 23 7.04 12.91 15.60
CA ALA A 23 8.03 12.17 14.82
C ALA A 23 7.50 10.78 14.41
N ARG A 24 6.84 10.06 15.30
CA ARG A 24 6.21 8.76 15.02
C ARG A 24 5.09 8.90 13.98
N THR A 25 4.22 9.89 14.15
CA THR A 25 3.13 10.20 13.21
C THR A 25 3.67 10.52 11.82
N GLY A 26 4.71 11.35 11.74
CA GLY A 26 5.41 11.66 10.50
C GLY A 26 5.97 10.40 9.85
N ARG A 27 6.70 9.57 10.59
CA ARG A 27 7.30 8.33 10.07
C ARG A 27 6.27 7.40 9.43
N TYR A 28 5.16 7.12 10.11
CA TYR A 28 4.12 6.23 9.55
C TYR A 28 3.38 6.85 8.38
N THR A 29 3.08 8.15 8.45
CA THR A 29 2.38 8.86 7.38
C THR A 29 3.22 8.92 6.11
N PHE A 30 4.49 9.30 6.21
CA PHE A 30 5.40 9.36 5.06
C PHE A 30 5.69 7.98 4.47
N THR A 31 5.77 6.93 5.30
CA THR A 31 5.97 5.58 4.80
C THR A 31 4.75 5.12 3.99
N ALA A 32 3.54 5.32 4.51
CA ALA A 32 2.32 4.98 3.77
C ALA A 32 2.16 5.82 2.49
N ALA A 33 2.52 7.10 2.53
CA ALA A 33 2.50 7.98 1.36
C ALA A 33 3.50 7.54 0.28
N ALA A 34 4.72 7.16 0.67
CA ALA A 34 5.74 6.67 -0.25
C ALA A 34 5.31 5.37 -0.95
N ILE A 35 4.71 4.44 -0.20
CA ILE A 35 4.15 3.19 -0.76
C ILE A 35 3.10 3.51 -1.83
N GLY A 36 2.16 4.41 -1.53
CA GLY A 36 1.10 4.80 -2.47
C GLY A 36 1.64 5.53 -3.71
N ALA A 37 2.62 6.42 -3.54
CA ALA A 37 3.23 7.15 -4.65
C ALA A 37 3.96 6.19 -5.61
N ILE A 38 4.76 5.28 -5.08
CA ILE A 38 5.54 4.32 -5.88
C ILE A 38 4.61 3.29 -6.52
N PHE A 39 3.60 2.81 -5.80
CA PHE A 39 2.54 1.98 -6.36
C PHE A 39 1.90 2.63 -7.59
N GLY A 40 1.47 3.90 -7.49
CA GLY A 40 0.81 4.62 -8.57
C GLY A 40 1.73 4.86 -9.76
N LEU A 41 2.95 5.35 -9.52
CA LEU A 41 3.94 5.58 -10.57
C LEU A 41 4.29 4.29 -11.31
N THR A 42 4.62 3.22 -10.58
CA THR A 42 5.00 1.94 -11.18
C THR A 42 3.84 1.29 -11.93
N SER A 43 2.61 1.35 -11.40
CA SER A 43 1.43 0.82 -12.10
C SER A 43 1.14 1.60 -13.39
N CYS A 44 1.25 2.93 -13.36
CA CYS A 44 1.04 3.79 -14.52
C CYS A 44 2.12 3.59 -15.59
N LEU A 45 3.40 3.57 -15.19
CA LEU A 45 4.52 3.38 -16.10
C LEU A 45 4.51 1.97 -16.72
N SER A 46 4.20 0.93 -15.93
CA SER A 46 4.12 -0.43 -16.46
C SER A 46 2.96 -0.60 -17.45
N ALA A 47 1.82 0.07 -17.21
CA ALA A 47 0.71 0.10 -18.17
C ALA A 47 1.09 0.82 -19.48
N GLN A 48 1.81 1.94 -19.40
CA GLN A 48 2.28 2.68 -20.57
C GLN A 48 3.31 1.88 -21.39
N VAL A 49 4.30 1.27 -20.72
CA VAL A 49 5.38 0.51 -21.39
C VAL A 49 4.87 -0.77 -22.05
N ARG A 50 3.86 -1.42 -21.46
CA ARG A 50 3.32 -2.69 -21.97
C ARG A 50 2.14 -2.52 -22.92
N GLU A 51 1.64 -1.29 -23.09
CA GLU A 51 0.46 -0.94 -23.91
C GLU A 51 -0.79 -1.79 -23.61
N LYS A 52 -0.85 -2.38 -22.40
CA LYS A 52 -1.93 -3.27 -21.95
C LYS A 52 -2.51 -2.70 -20.65
N PRO A 53 -3.47 -1.76 -20.73
CA PRO A 53 -3.97 -1.05 -19.56
C PRO A 53 -4.79 -1.92 -18.60
N ASP A 54 -5.38 -3.02 -19.11
CA ASP A 54 -6.28 -3.87 -18.34
C ASP A 54 -5.63 -5.11 -17.73
N ASP A 55 -4.31 -5.27 -17.89
CA ASP A 55 -3.60 -6.39 -17.28
C ASP A 55 -3.46 -6.19 -15.76
N PRO A 56 -3.99 -7.10 -14.92
CA PRO A 56 -3.80 -7.04 -13.46
C PRO A 56 -2.34 -7.21 -13.04
N LEU A 57 -1.49 -7.67 -13.95
CA LEU A 57 -0.05 -7.79 -13.75
C LEU A 57 0.63 -6.43 -13.57
N ASN A 58 0.11 -5.34 -14.14
CA ASN A 58 0.67 -4.00 -13.92
C ASN A 58 0.47 -3.54 -12.47
N TYR A 59 -0.69 -3.86 -11.90
CA TYR A 59 -1.02 -3.60 -10.51
C TYR A 59 -0.20 -4.50 -9.57
N PHE A 60 0.11 -5.73 -9.98
CA PHE A 60 1.04 -6.59 -9.23
C PHE A 60 2.44 -5.99 -9.14
N ILE A 61 2.99 -5.51 -10.26
CA ILE A 61 4.32 -4.86 -10.28
C ILE A 61 4.32 -3.60 -9.41
N GLY A 62 3.27 -2.78 -9.52
CA GLY A 62 3.11 -1.62 -8.65
C GLY A 62 3.01 -1.99 -7.17
N GLY A 63 2.23 -3.01 -6.83
CA GLY A 63 2.07 -3.51 -5.46
C GLY A 63 3.38 -4.08 -4.91
N CYS A 64 4.15 -4.79 -5.74
CA CYS A 64 5.47 -5.28 -5.36
C CYS A 64 6.45 -4.14 -5.11
N ALA A 65 6.49 -3.14 -5.99
CA ALA A 65 7.32 -1.94 -5.80
C ALA A 65 6.94 -1.20 -4.51
N GLY A 66 5.64 -1.03 -4.24
CA GLY A 66 5.15 -0.51 -2.96
C GLY A 66 5.60 -1.35 -1.76
N GLY A 67 5.50 -2.67 -1.83
CA GLY A 67 5.94 -3.58 -0.76
C GLY A 67 7.46 -3.54 -0.51
N LEU A 68 8.27 -3.43 -1.57
CA LEU A 68 9.72 -3.26 -1.45
C LEU A 68 10.08 -1.93 -0.77
N THR A 69 9.30 -0.87 -0.99
CA THR A 69 9.53 0.41 -0.33
C THR A 69 9.22 0.35 1.16
N LEU A 70 8.24 -0.46 1.56
CA LEU A 70 8.02 -0.76 2.97
C LEU A 70 9.25 -1.47 3.56
N GLY A 71 9.77 -2.50 2.89
CA GLY A 71 10.99 -3.20 3.30
C GLY A 71 12.21 -2.29 3.43
N ALA A 72 12.38 -1.35 2.49
CA ALA A 72 13.44 -0.35 2.53
C ALA A 72 13.28 0.60 3.73
N ARG A 73 12.05 1.04 4.04
CA ARG A 73 11.75 1.94 5.16
C ARG A 73 11.84 1.25 6.52
N THR A 74 11.62 -0.07 6.57
CA THR A 74 11.78 -0.88 7.78
C THR A 74 13.15 -1.56 7.88
N HIS A 75 14.05 -1.30 6.92
CA HIS A 75 15.39 -1.90 6.85
C HIS A 75 15.39 -3.44 6.93
N SER A 76 14.42 -4.10 6.27
CA SER A 76 14.29 -5.56 6.32
C SER A 76 13.90 -6.15 4.96
N TYR A 77 14.78 -7.00 4.43
CA TYR A 77 14.55 -7.73 3.19
C TYR A 77 13.41 -8.75 3.31
N GLY A 78 13.28 -9.40 4.47
CA GLY A 78 12.21 -10.36 4.72
C GLY A 78 10.84 -9.69 4.69
N ILE A 79 10.70 -8.52 5.34
CA ILE A 79 9.47 -7.73 5.29
C ILE A 79 9.21 -7.24 3.87
N GLY A 80 10.24 -6.78 3.15
CA GLY A 80 10.11 -6.34 1.76
C GLY A 80 9.61 -7.43 0.81
N ALA A 81 10.17 -8.64 0.90
CA ALA A 81 9.76 -9.77 0.07
C ALA A 81 8.33 -10.22 0.38
N ALA A 82 7.99 -10.37 1.66
CA ALA A 82 6.64 -10.71 2.09
C ALA A 82 5.64 -9.61 1.64
N ALA A 83 5.95 -8.35 1.89
CA ALA A 83 5.10 -7.22 1.52
C ALA A 83 4.92 -7.13 0.00
N CYS A 84 5.95 -7.40 -0.80
CA CYS A 84 5.82 -7.46 -2.25
C CYS A 84 4.81 -8.53 -2.69
N ALA A 85 4.90 -9.73 -2.15
CA ALA A 85 3.98 -10.82 -2.47
C ALA A 85 2.53 -10.48 -2.05
N TYR A 86 2.33 -10.03 -0.81
CA TYR A 86 0.99 -9.72 -0.29
C TYR A 86 0.37 -8.48 -0.93
N MET A 87 1.11 -7.36 -1.04
CA MET A 87 0.57 -6.15 -1.66
C MET A 87 0.43 -6.30 -3.17
N GLY A 88 1.34 -7.01 -3.84
CA GLY A 88 1.24 -7.31 -5.26
C GLY A 88 0.01 -8.15 -5.59
N THR A 89 -0.21 -9.26 -4.87
CA THR A 89 -1.39 -10.12 -5.06
C THR A 89 -2.68 -9.37 -4.74
N MET A 90 -2.72 -8.59 -3.66
CA MET A 90 -3.90 -7.81 -3.32
C MET A 90 -4.21 -6.73 -4.35
N ALA A 91 -3.20 -6.04 -4.89
CA ALA A 91 -3.40 -5.06 -5.96
C ALA A 91 -3.91 -5.70 -7.25
N ALA A 92 -3.41 -6.89 -7.61
CA ALA A 92 -3.91 -7.64 -8.75
C ALA A 92 -5.37 -8.06 -8.56
N LEU A 93 -5.74 -8.54 -7.37
CA LEU A 93 -7.13 -8.87 -7.00
C LEU A 93 -8.05 -7.65 -7.06
N LEU A 94 -7.58 -6.47 -6.62
CA LEU A 94 -8.36 -5.24 -6.72
C LEU A 94 -8.65 -4.88 -8.18
N LYS A 95 -7.65 -4.98 -9.08
CA LYS A 95 -7.86 -4.72 -10.51
C LYS A 95 -8.78 -5.77 -11.14
N MET A 96 -8.62 -7.06 -10.83
CA MET A 96 -9.53 -8.11 -11.32
C MET A 96 -10.96 -7.87 -10.81
N GLY A 97 -11.15 -7.56 -9.54
CA GLY A 97 -12.46 -7.24 -8.98
C GLY A 97 -13.07 -5.99 -9.60
N GLN A 98 -12.27 -4.99 -9.98
CA GLN A 98 -12.77 -3.83 -10.73
C GLN A 98 -13.23 -4.21 -12.14
N LEU A 99 -12.49 -5.09 -12.83
CA LEU A 99 -12.84 -5.55 -14.18
C LEU A 99 -14.08 -6.46 -14.20
N GLU A 100 -14.21 -7.32 -13.19
CA GLU A 100 -15.34 -8.25 -13.05
C GLU A 100 -16.54 -7.66 -12.29
N GLY A 101 -16.42 -6.44 -11.77
CA GLY A 101 -17.51 -5.75 -11.05
C GLY A 101 -17.82 -6.31 -9.66
N TRP A 102 -16.81 -6.89 -8.98
CA TRP A 102 -16.95 -7.38 -7.61
C TRP A 102 -17.31 -6.25 -6.65
N LYS A 103 -18.37 -6.45 -5.86
CA LYS A 103 -18.81 -5.51 -4.82
C LYS A 103 -18.29 -5.96 -3.47
N VAL A 104 -17.24 -5.31 -2.96
CA VAL A 104 -16.64 -5.62 -1.64
C VAL A 104 -17.65 -5.40 -0.51
N PHE A 105 -18.41 -4.31 -0.59
CA PHE A 105 -19.56 -4.05 0.29
C PHE A 105 -20.82 -4.15 -0.54
N ALA A 106 -21.25 -5.37 -0.84
CA ALA A 106 -22.50 -5.60 -1.53
C ALA A 106 -23.67 -5.13 -0.65
N ALA A 107 -24.61 -4.38 -1.23
CA ALA A 107 -25.87 -4.11 -0.58
C ALA A 107 -26.56 -5.46 -0.25
N PRO A 108 -27.24 -5.56 0.91
CA PRO A 108 -28.01 -6.76 1.23
C PRO A 108 -28.95 -7.03 0.06
N LYS A 109 -28.83 -8.23 -0.50
CA LYS A 109 -29.77 -8.74 -1.49
C LYS A 109 -30.72 -9.61 -0.67
N VAL A 110 -31.98 -9.17 -0.61
CA VAL A 110 -33.05 -9.52 0.34
C VAL A 110 -32.91 -8.91 1.73
#